data_AF-A0A822HC42-F1
#
_entry.id   AF-A0A822HC42-F1
#
_cell.length_a   1.000
_cell.length_b   1.000
_cell.length_c   1.000
_cell.angle_alpha   90.00
_cell.angle_beta   90.00
_cell.angle_gamma   90.00
#
_symmetry.space_group_name_H-M   'P 1'
#
loop_
_entity.id
_entity.type
_entity.pdbx_description
1 polymer ?
#
loop_
_entity_poly.entity_id
_entity_poly.type
_entity_poly.pdbx_seq_one_letter_code
_entity_poly.pdbx_strand_id
1 'polypeptide(L)' 'QLSHGANTLVGDQGVMLSGDQKAHVNMARVLYRDADIYLLDDPL' A
#
# COMPACT_ATOMS: atom_id res chain seq x y z
N GLN A 1 8.84 -6.23 -9.96
CA GLN A 1 8.55 -4.97 -10.65
C GLN A 1 7.16 -5.07 -11.25
N LEU A 2 6.27 -4.11 -11.00
CA LEU A 2 4.92 -4.11 -11.56
C LEU A 2 4.95 -3.63 -13.01
N SER A 3 4.22 -4.30 -13.90
CA SER A 3 4.24 -4.05 -15.35
C SER A 3 3.80 -2.64 -15.74
N HIS A 4 2.97 -1.99 -14.92
CA HIS A 4 2.45 -0.63 -15.19
C HIS A 4 2.82 0.37 -14.08
N GLY A 5 3.78 0.03 -13.21
CA GLY A 5 4.16 0.87 -12.07
C GLY A 5 2.95 1.28 -11.22
N ALA A 6 2.81 2.58 -10.94
CA ALA A 6 1.71 3.14 -10.14
C ALA A 6 0.31 2.95 -10.77
N ASN A 7 0.22 2.74 -12.08
CA ASN A 7 -1.05 2.52 -12.78
C ASN A 7 -1.46 1.05 -12.81
N THR A 8 -0.76 0.18 -12.08
CA THR A 8 -1.07 -1.26 -12.04
C THR A 8 -2.40 -1.49 -11.34
N LEU A 9 -3.33 -2.14 -12.02
CA LEU A 9 -4.59 -2.58 -11.43
C LEU A 9 -4.31 -3.74 -10.46
N VAL A 10 -4.71 -3.60 -9.20
CA VAL A 10 -4.33 -4.54 -8.13
C VAL A 10 -5.35 -5.67 -7.88
N GLY A 11 -6.51 -5.60 -8.54
CA GLY A 11 -7.64 -6.51 -8.33
C GLY A 11 -8.32 -6.34 -6.97
N ASP A 12 -9.36 -7.15 -6.73
CA ASP A 12 -10.11 -7.10 -5.48
C ASP A 12 -9.21 -7.42 -4.28
N GLN A 13 -9.32 -6.62 -3.22
CA GLN A 13 -8.50 -6.72 -2.01
C GLN A 13 -6.97 -6.81 -2.28
N GLY A 14 -6.52 -6.27 -3.41
CA GLY A 14 -5.13 -6.29 -3.83
C GLY A 14 -4.59 -7.69 -4.12
N VAL A 15 -5.41 -8.67 -4.52
CA VAL A 15 -5.00 -10.07 -4.76
C VAL A 15 -3.78 -10.22 -5.69
N MET A 16 -3.51 -9.23 -6.54
CA MET A 16 -2.36 -9.23 -7.46
C MET A 16 -1.05 -8.74 -6.83
N LEU A 17 -1.06 -8.30 -5.57
CA LEU A 17 0.12 -7.84 -4.84
C LEU A 17 0.59 -8.89 -3.83
N SER A 18 1.92 -9.01 -3.68
CA SER A 18 2.52 -9.75 -2.56
C SER A 18 2.24 -9.07 -1.22
N GLY A 19 2.49 -9.77 -0.11
CA GLY A 19 2.38 -9.20 1.25
C GLY A 19 3.18 -7.90 1.39
N ASP A 20 4.47 -7.93 1.08
CA ASP A 20 5.37 -6.78 1.15
C ASP A 20 4.91 -5.62 0.26
N GLN A 21 4.35 -5.92 -0.92
CA GLN A 21 3.80 -4.89 -1.80
C GLN A 21 2.56 -4.24 -1.18
N LYS A 22 1.68 -5.02 -0.53
CA LYS A 22 0.52 -4.49 0.20
C LYS A 22 0.96 -3.64 1.38
N ALA A 23 1.96 -4.07 2.15
CA ALA A 23 2.51 -3.31 3.27
C ALA A 23 3.04 -1.95 2.82
N HIS A 24 3.87 -1.91 1.76
CA HIS A 24 4.37 -0.65 1.21
C HIS A 24 3.26 0.27 0.67
N VAL A 25 2.25 -0.28 -0.01
CA VAL A 25 1.11 0.51 -0.49
C VAL A 25 0.29 1.06 0.68
N ASN A 26 0.08 0.28 1.74
CA ASN A 26 -0.60 0.75 2.95
C ASN A 26 0.19 1.86 3.65
N MET A 27 1.51 1.70 3.77
CA MET A 27 2.38 2.75 4.31
C MET A 27 2.27 4.04 3.51
N ALA A 28 2.33 3.97 2.18
CA ALA A 28 2.15 5.15 1.32
C ALA A 28 0.77 5.82 1.53
N ARG A 29 -0.32 5.04 1.69
CA ARG A 29 -1.66 5.58 1.97
C ARG A 29 -1.73 6.31 3.30
N VAL A 30 -1.06 5.78 4.33
CA VAL A 30 -0.97 6.44 5.63
C VAL A 30 -0.27 7.79 5.46
N LEU A 31 0.89 7.82 4.82
CA LEU A 31 1.67 9.04 4.61
C LEU A 31 0.96 10.10 3.75
N TYR A 32 0.15 9.68 2.77
CA TYR A 32 -0.60 10.61 1.92
C TYR A 32 -1.88 11.15 2.56
N ARG A 33 -2.34 10.52 3.64
CA ARG A 33 -3.50 11.04 4.38
C ARG A 33 -3.02 12.15 5.28
N ASP A 34 -3.63 13.33 5.20
CA ASP A 34 -3.37 14.40 6.15
C ASP A 34 -4.02 14.06 7.50
N ALA A 35 -3.21 13.76 8.51
CA ALA A 35 -3.67 13.45 9.85
C ALA A 35 -2.64 13.87 10.89
N ASP A 36 -3.10 14.33 12.05
CA ASP A 36 -2.22 14.77 13.13
C ASP A 36 -1.48 13.60 13.81
N ILE A 37 -2.10 12.41 13.84
CA ILE A 37 -1.56 11.21 14.47
C ILE A 37 -1.85 9.99 13.58
N TYR A 38 -0.83 9.15 13.39
CA TYR A 38 -0.94 7.87 12.71
C TYR A 38 -0.67 6.72 13.69
N LEU A 39 -1.49 5.67 13.60
CA LEU A 39 -1.32 4.43 14.35
C LEU A 39 -0.86 3.34 13.38
N LEU A 40 0.30 2.77 13.67
CA LEU A 40 0.92 1.70 12.88
C LEU A 40 1.13 0.50 13.79
N ASP A 41 0.51 -0.62 13.44
CA ASP A 41 0.71 -1.91 14.10
C ASP A 41 1.43 -2.82 13.11
N ASP A 42 2.72 -3.05 13.35
CA ASP A 42 3.64 -3.80 12.49
C ASP A 42 3.57 -3.40 10.99
N PRO A 43 4.04 -2.20 10.61
CA PRO A 43 3.76 -1.63 9.29
C PRO A 43 4.50 -2.27 8.11
N LEU A 44 5.32 -3.31 8.33
CA LEU A 44 6.21 -3.91 7.34
C LEU A 44 6.16 -5.45 7.35
#